data_AF-A0A831WLN2-F1
#
_entry.id   AF-A0A831WLN2-F1
#
_cell.length_a   1.000
_cell.length_b   1.000
_cell.length_c   1.000
_cell.angle_alpha   90.00
_cell.angle_beta   90.00
_cell.angle_gamma   90.00
#
_symmetry.space_group_name_H-M   'P 1'
#
loop_
_entity.id
_entity.type
_entity.pdbx_description
1 polymer ?
#
loop_
_entity_poly.entity_id
_entity_poly.type
_entity_poly.pdbx_seq_one_letter_code
_entity_poly.pdbx_strand_id
1 'polypeptide(L)'
;MGYDDEHIYLILDRNLSFDGKDAVASKKSIRYAIEGWLANKSDKNDNICIMLHAHGNRKAFVGIWNNQSQEWEKVLAEELDEWIDRVNYSVCTIIVDACFSGSFISTLSQDNRIIITSTSPYTVGIGLNELVFSYFLLNKLSENVSYGKAWEYADEKLRKMTIYEMPLGPEFRITKKVLIKLGISMIQHPQIDDNGDGKGHGTIFVDKLPIDGDGDLALKTFPS
;
A
#
# COMPACT_ATOMS: atom_id res chain seq x y z
N MET A 1 -1.98 -6.66 14.14
CA MET A 1 -0.55 -6.38 13.86
C MET A 1 0.22 -5.97 15.11
N GLY A 2 -0.32 -6.09 16.33
CA GLY A 2 0.44 -5.78 17.56
C GLY A 2 0.36 -4.32 18.02
N TYR A 3 0.16 -3.38 17.10
CA TYR A 3 -0.05 -1.96 17.42
C TYR A 3 -1.33 -1.70 18.22
N ASP A 4 -1.20 -0.93 19.30
CA ASP A 4 -2.33 -0.24 19.93
C ASP A 4 -2.58 1.12 19.26
N ASP A 5 -3.65 1.80 19.67
CA ASP A 5 -4.07 3.09 19.11
C ASP A 5 -3.03 4.21 19.32
N GLU A 6 -2.23 4.16 20.40
CA GLU A 6 -1.22 5.19 20.68
C GLU A 6 -0.01 5.12 19.72
N HIS A 7 0.12 4.02 18.99
CA HIS A 7 1.14 3.74 18.00
C HIS A 7 0.61 3.76 16.55
N ILE A 8 -0.62 4.24 16.35
CA ILE A 8 -1.23 4.41 15.02
C ILE A 8 -1.65 5.86 14.86
N TYR A 9 -1.39 6.44 13.68
CA TYR A 9 -2.00 7.70 13.28
C TYR A 9 -2.94 7.45 12.10
N LEU A 10 -4.23 7.44 12.37
CA LEU A 10 -5.26 7.05 11.42
C LEU A 10 -5.89 8.28 10.74
N ILE A 11 -5.69 8.36 9.42
CA ILE A 11 -6.29 9.40 8.58
C ILE A 11 -7.45 8.80 7.77
N LEU A 12 -8.65 9.36 7.94
CA LEU A 12 -9.84 8.91 7.23
C LEU A 12 -10.58 10.06 6.53
N ASP A 13 -11.40 9.72 5.55
CA ASP A 13 -12.37 10.64 4.96
C ASP A 13 -13.39 11.12 6.03
N ARG A 14 -13.86 12.37 5.92
CA ARG A 14 -14.82 12.96 6.87
C ARG A 14 -16.14 12.22 6.96
N ASN A 15 -16.56 11.56 5.89
CA ASN A 15 -17.85 10.89 5.83
C ASN A 15 -17.93 9.61 6.69
N LEU A 16 -16.79 9.15 7.24
CA LEU A 16 -16.75 8.02 8.15
C LEU A 16 -16.75 8.52 9.61
N SER A 17 -17.84 8.20 10.33
CA SER A 17 -17.90 8.34 11.79
C SER A 17 -17.19 7.14 12.41
N PHE A 18 -15.93 7.34 12.79
CA PHE A 18 -15.10 6.34 13.44
C PHE A 18 -14.43 6.99 14.64
N ASP A 19 -14.71 6.45 15.84
CA ASP A 19 -14.04 6.83 17.09
C ASP A 19 -12.65 6.19 17.07
N GLY A 20 -11.62 7.01 16.79
CA GLY A 20 -10.23 6.55 16.56
C GLY A 20 -9.55 7.13 15.32
N LYS A 21 -10.15 8.11 14.63
CA LYS A 21 -9.44 8.88 13.59
C LYS A 21 -8.71 10.08 14.21
N ASP A 22 -7.45 10.27 13.87
CA ASP A 22 -6.63 11.40 14.33
C ASP A 22 -6.78 12.62 13.44
N ALA A 23 -6.99 12.39 12.14
CA ALA A 23 -7.14 13.48 11.19
C ALA A 23 -8.06 13.13 10.02
N VAL A 24 -8.50 14.21 9.38
CA VAL A 24 -9.22 14.14 8.12
C VAL A 24 -8.23 14.05 6.95
N ALA A 25 -8.56 13.24 5.95
CA ALA A 25 -7.81 13.12 4.71
C ALA A 25 -7.58 14.50 4.04
N SER A 26 -6.30 14.88 4.00
CA SER A 26 -5.75 15.97 3.21
C SER A 26 -4.25 15.73 3.06
N LYS A 27 -3.63 16.30 2.04
CA LYS A 27 -2.17 16.29 1.85
C LYS A 27 -1.44 16.86 3.07
N LYS A 28 -1.98 17.93 3.66
CA LYS A 28 -1.45 18.54 4.88
C LYS A 28 -1.46 17.55 6.05
N SER A 29 -2.55 16.81 6.23
CA SER A 29 -2.67 15.80 7.29
C SER A 29 -1.69 14.65 7.10
N ILE A 30 -1.50 14.17 5.86
CA ILE A 30 -0.55 13.10 5.54
C ILE A 30 0.88 13.57 5.85
N ARG A 31 1.25 14.76 5.38
CA ARG A 31 2.56 15.35 5.67
C ARG A 31 2.79 15.51 7.18
N TYR A 32 1.78 15.98 7.92
CA TYR A 32 1.87 16.10 9.37
C TYR A 32 2.03 14.74 10.07
N ALA A 33 1.31 13.71 9.62
CA ALA A 33 1.43 12.38 10.20
C ALA A 33 2.85 11.82 10.06
N ILE A 34 3.53 12.09 8.94
CA ILE A 34 4.90 11.60 8.69
C ILE A 34 5.94 12.52 9.35
N GLU A 35 6.02 13.79 8.94
CA GLU A 35 7.07 14.72 9.38
C GLU A 35 6.86 15.23 10.82
N GLY A 36 5.62 15.18 11.31
CA GLY A 36 5.24 15.65 12.63
C GLY A 36 5.09 14.50 13.60
N TRP A 37 4.03 13.71 13.45
CA TRP A 37 3.71 12.67 14.43
C TRP A 37 4.73 11.53 14.42
N LEU A 38 4.97 10.89 13.27
CA LEU A 38 5.83 9.71 13.16
C LEU A 38 7.29 10.04 13.46
N ALA A 39 7.80 11.17 12.96
CA ALA A 39 9.15 11.66 13.26
C ALA A 39 9.41 11.91 14.76
N ASN A 40 8.37 12.20 15.55
CA ASN A 40 8.47 12.37 17.01
C ASN A 40 8.19 11.08 17.80
N LYS A 41 7.77 10.01 17.13
CA LYS A 41 7.37 8.73 17.73
C LYS A 41 8.30 7.57 17.37
N SER A 42 9.29 7.79 16.51
CA SER A 42 10.25 6.79 16.07
C SER A 42 11.68 7.31 16.15
N ASP A 43 12.61 6.40 16.40
CA ASP A 43 14.04 6.60 16.27
C ASP A 43 14.70 5.51 15.42
N LYS A 44 16.03 5.58 15.27
CA LYS A 44 16.83 4.65 14.45
C LYS A 44 16.75 3.17 14.85
N ASN A 45 16.12 2.84 15.98
CA ASN A 45 15.93 1.47 16.46
C ASN A 45 14.51 0.94 16.20
N ASP A 46 13.59 1.80 15.73
CA ASP A 46 12.20 1.45 15.52
C ASP A 46 11.93 1.03 14.08
N ASN A 47 11.07 0.03 13.90
CA ASN A 47 10.50 -0.28 12.59
C ASN A 47 9.21 0.54 12.43
N ILE A 48 9.06 1.21 11.30
CA ILE A 48 7.86 2.01 10.99
C ILE A 48 7.10 1.41 9.83
N CYS A 49 5.79 1.62 9.81
CA CYS A 49 4.91 1.21 8.72
C CYS A 49 4.05 2.38 8.26
N ILE A 50 4.08 2.69 6.96
CA ILE A 50 3.23 3.69 6.32
C ILE A 50 2.36 2.96 5.31
N MET A 51 1.03 3.06 5.47
CA MET A 51 0.08 2.47 4.53
C MET A 51 -0.78 3.56 3.89
N LEU A 52 -0.79 3.62 2.57
CA LEU A 52 -1.60 4.53 1.78
C LEU A 52 -2.63 3.73 0.99
N HIS A 53 -3.91 3.97 1.27
CA HIS A 53 -5.01 3.49 0.44
C HIS A 53 -5.73 4.67 -0.19
N ALA A 54 -5.69 4.75 -1.52
CA ALA A 54 -6.20 5.90 -2.25
C ALA A 54 -6.42 5.59 -3.72
N HIS A 55 -6.95 6.56 -4.46
CA HIS A 55 -6.89 6.52 -5.91
C HIS A 55 -5.45 6.72 -6.38
N GLY A 56 -5.02 5.98 -7.38
CA GLY A 56 -3.66 6.09 -7.92
C GLY A 56 -3.66 6.44 -9.39
N ASN A 57 -2.52 6.91 -9.89
CA ASN A 57 -2.35 7.34 -11.27
C ASN A 57 -0.96 6.93 -11.80
N ARG A 58 -0.86 6.75 -13.13
CA ARG A 58 0.39 6.39 -13.83
C ARG A 58 1.56 7.36 -13.62
N LYS A 59 1.31 8.57 -13.09
CA LYS A 59 2.33 9.58 -12.78
C LYS A 59 2.85 9.51 -11.33
N ALA A 60 2.87 8.32 -10.72
CA ALA A 60 3.38 8.09 -9.37
C ALA A 60 2.79 9.05 -8.32
N PHE A 61 1.46 9.18 -8.31
CA PHE A 61 0.77 9.93 -7.26
C PHE A 61 -0.46 9.20 -6.76
N VAL A 62 -0.77 9.43 -5.47
CA VAL A 62 -2.07 9.10 -4.89
C VAL A 62 -2.93 10.36 -4.84
N GLY A 63 -4.15 10.23 -5.34
CA GLY A 63 -5.17 11.26 -5.32
C GLY A 63 -5.94 11.20 -4.01
N ILE A 64 -5.95 12.30 -3.27
CA ILE A 64 -6.64 12.45 -2.01
C ILE A 64 -7.76 13.47 -2.21
N TRP A 65 -8.98 13.09 -1.88
CA TRP A 65 -10.09 14.03 -1.87
C TRP A 65 -10.05 14.85 -0.59
N ASN A 66 -9.64 16.11 -0.69
CA ASN A 66 -9.67 17.02 0.44
C ASN A 66 -11.10 17.52 0.62
N ASN A 67 -11.80 16.91 1.57
CA ASN A 67 -13.18 17.29 1.85
C ASN A 67 -13.29 18.76 2.30
N GLN A 68 -12.27 19.37 2.92
CA GLN A 68 -12.34 20.77 3.38
C GLN A 68 -12.36 21.76 2.22
N SER A 69 -11.45 21.60 1.26
CA SER A 69 -11.40 22.45 0.06
C SER A 69 -12.38 22.00 -1.03
N GLN A 70 -12.91 20.77 -0.97
CA GLN A 70 -13.68 20.14 -2.05
C GLN A 70 -12.86 19.98 -3.34
N GLU A 71 -11.56 19.71 -3.20
CA GLU A 71 -10.63 19.57 -4.31
C GLU A 71 -9.80 18.29 -4.21
N TRP A 72 -9.37 17.78 -5.36
CA TRP A 72 -8.40 16.68 -5.44
C TRP A 72 -6.99 17.22 -5.19
N GLU A 73 -6.36 16.74 -4.12
CA GLU A 73 -4.95 16.93 -3.85
C GLU A 73 -4.16 15.70 -4.31
N LYS A 74 -2.88 15.90 -4.57
CA LYS A 74 -1.97 14.83 -4.98
C LYS A 74 -0.83 14.74 -3.98
N VAL A 75 -0.53 13.54 -3.53
CA VAL A 75 0.75 13.22 -2.90
C VAL A 75 1.59 12.51 -3.96
N LEU A 76 2.65 13.18 -4.40
CA LEU A 76 3.61 12.61 -5.35
C LEU A 76 4.57 11.65 -4.64
N ALA A 77 5.13 10.69 -5.35
CA ALA A 77 6.14 9.78 -4.81
C ALA A 77 7.37 10.54 -4.29
N GLU A 78 7.79 11.61 -4.97
CA GLU A 78 8.92 12.46 -4.57
C GLU A 78 8.62 13.20 -3.26
N GLU A 79 7.39 13.68 -3.08
CA GLU A 79 7.00 14.35 -1.84
C GLU A 79 6.94 13.36 -0.67
N LEU A 80 6.46 12.15 -0.93
CA LEU A 80 6.44 11.09 0.08
C LEU A 80 7.86 10.69 0.48
N ASP A 81 8.77 10.54 -0.48
CA ASP A 81 10.20 10.28 -0.24
C ASP A 81 10.82 11.36 0.65
N GLU A 82 10.65 12.64 0.28
CA GLU A 82 11.15 13.79 1.04
C GLU A 82 10.59 13.86 2.48
N TRP A 83 9.34 13.42 2.69
CA TRP A 83 8.75 13.40 4.03
C TRP A 83 9.30 12.25 4.87
N ILE A 84 9.50 11.07 4.27
CA ILE A 84 10.05 9.89 4.94
C ILE A 84 11.52 10.10 5.31
N ASP A 85 12.29 10.80 4.48
CA ASP A 85 13.70 11.15 4.75
C ASP A 85 13.90 12.01 6.02
N ARG A 86 12.81 12.57 6.57
CA ARG A 86 12.84 13.35 7.83
C ARG A 86 12.55 12.50 9.07
N VAL A 87 12.27 11.21 8.90
CA VAL A 87 11.93 10.27 9.97
C VAL A 87 13.14 9.38 10.22
N ASN A 88 13.48 9.14 11.50
CA ASN A 88 14.51 8.17 11.86
C ASN A 88 13.86 6.81 12.09
N TYR A 89 14.42 5.75 11.50
CA TYR A 89 13.92 4.38 11.63
C TYR A 89 15.06 3.38 11.41
N SER A 90 14.87 2.15 11.89
CA SER A 90 15.69 0.99 11.52
C SER A 90 15.23 0.40 10.20
N VAL A 91 13.92 0.23 10.00
CA VAL A 91 13.30 -0.26 8.76
C VAL A 91 12.00 0.51 8.51
N CYS A 92 11.78 0.97 7.28
CA CYS A 92 10.53 1.60 6.88
C CYS A 92 9.77 0.71 5.89
N THR A 93 8.60 0.21 6.29
CA THR A 93 7.71 -0.51 5.38
C THR A 93 6.66 0.44 4.82
N ILE A 94 6.59 0.54 3.49
CA ILE A 94 5.67 1.43 2.78
C ILE A 94 4.74 0.57 1.95
N ILE A 95 3.44 0.59 2.26
CA ILE A 95 2.40 -0.16 1.55
C ILE A 95 1.55 0.84 0.77
N VAL A 96 1.58 0.76 -0.57
CA VAL A 96 0.78 1.62 -1.45
C VAL A 96 -0.30 0.78 -2.13
N ASP A 97 -1.52 0.85 -1.63
CA ASP A 97 -2.69 0.22 -2.24
C ASP A 97 -3.49 1.21 -3.07
N ALA A 98 -3.03 1.41 -4.30
CA ALA A 98 -3.61 2.31 -5.28
C ALA A 98 -3.39 1.80 -6.71
N CYS A 99 -4.17 2.30 -7.68
CA CYS A 99 -3.93 2.01 -9.10
C CYS A 99 -2.55 2.52 -9.54
N PHE A 100 -1.81 1.74 -10.33
CA PHE A 100 -0.47 2.06 -10.79
C PHE A 100 0.55 2.30 -9.65
N SER A 101 0.27 1.79 -8.46
CA SER A 101 1.10 1.98 -7.25
C SER A 101 2.55 1.55 -7.44
N GLY A 102 2.84 0.55 -8.28
CA GLY A 102 4.20 0.15 -8.63
C GLY A 102 5.06 1.28 -9.21
N SER A 103 4.44 2.35 -9.75
CA SER A 103 5.17 3.54 -10.19
C SER A 103 5.84 4.34 -9.07
N PHE A 104 5.52 4.07 -7.80
CA PHE A 104 6.20 4.66 -6.65
C PHE A 104 7.57 4.02 -6.37
N ILE A 105 7.79 2.78 -6.81
CA ILE A 105 8.96 1.98 -6.41
C ILE A 105 10.27 2.67 -6.81
N SER A 106 10.38 3.11 -8.07
CA SER A 106 11.60 3.74 -8.57
C SER A 106 12.01 5.01 -7.82
N THR A 107 11.06 5.69 -7.16
CA THR A 107 11.31 6.91 -6.40
C THR A 107 11.53 6.62 -4.92
N LEU A 108 10.79 5.67 -4.34
CA LEU A 108 10.87 5.37 -2.91
C LEU A 108 12.00 4.40 -2.55
N SER A 109 12.51 3.62 -3.51
CA SER A 109 13.51 2.56 -3.30
C SER A 109 14.80 3.10 -2.72
N GLN A 110 15.17 2.59 -1.55
CA GLN A 110 16.37 2.92 -0.80
C GLN A 110 16.72 1.77 0.16
N ASP A 111 17.93 1.81 0.72
CA ASP A 111 18.33 0.91 1.80
C ASP A 111 17.36 0.97 2.98
N ASN A 112 17.08 -0.18 3.60
CA ASN A 112 16.20 -0.32 4.77
C ASN A 112 14.74 0.11 4.53
N ARG A 113 14.30 0.24 3.27
CA ARG A 113 12.89 0.41 2.93
C ARG A 113 12.34 -0.86 2.31
N ILE A 114 11.15 -1.26 2.74
CA ILE A 114 10.36 -2.32 2.10
C ILE A 114 9.18 -1.64 1.44
N ILE A 115 9.12 -1.62 0.11
CA ILE A 115 8.02 -1.02 -0.65
C ILE A 115 7.15 -2.12 -1.19
N ILE A 116 5.89 -2.15 -0.77
CA ILE A 116 4.89 -3.11 -1.23
C ILE A 116 3.79 -2.34 -1.95
N THR A 117 3.48 -2.73 -3.17
CA THR A 117 2.44 -2.10 -3.98
C THR A 117 1.39 -3.12 -4.38
N SER A 118 0.14 -2.69 -4.51
CA SER A 118 -0.95 -3.60 -4.90
C SER A 118 -1.05 -3.83 -6.40
N THR A 119 -0.32 -3.06 -7.21
CA THR A 119 -0.34 -3.11 -8.68
C THR A 119 1.02 -2.77 -9.24
N SER A 120 1.34 -3.26 -10.43
CA SER A 120 2.49 -2.79 -11.21
C SER A 120 2.28 -1.35 -11.72
N PRO A 121 3.32 -0.66 -12.22
CA PRO A 121 3.21 0.69 -12.81
C PRO A 121 2.23 0.80 -13.98
N TYR A 122 1.82 -0.34 -14.55
CA TYR A 122 1.00 -0.40 -15.75
C TYR A 122 -0.41 -0.92 -15.52
N THR A 123 -0.69 -1.44 -14.32
CA THR A 123 -1.95 -2.11 -14.01
C THR A 123 -2.81 -1.28 -13.07
N VAL A 124 -4.12 -1.43 -13.24
CA VAL A 124 -5.13 -0.78 -12.40
C VAL A 124 -5.52 -1.72 -11.28
N GLY A 125 -5.67 -1.18 -10.07
CA GLY A 125 -6.24 -1.90 -8.95
C GLY A 125 -7.74 -1.85 -9.09
N ILE A 126 -8.34 -2.72 -9.90
CA ILE A 126 -9.80 -2.80 -10.00
C ILE A 126 -10.29 -3.67 -8.84
N GLY A 127 -10.14 -3.12 -7.62
CA GLY A 127 -10.94 -3.51 -6.48
C GLY A 127 -12.25 -2.75 -6.42
N LEU A 128 -12.57 -1.82 -7.33
CA LEU A 128 -13.83 -1.04 -7.24
C LEU A 128 -14.01 -0.38 -5.85
N ASN A 129 -12.93 0.20 -5.31
CA ASN A 129 -12.76 0.67 -3.92
C ASN A 129 -12.47 -0.41 -2.85
N GLU A 130 -12.24 -1.65 -3.24
CA GLU A 130 -11.88 -2.73 -2.30
C GLU A 130 -10.37 -2.97 -2.21
N LEU A 131 -9.93 -3.14 -0.97
CA LEU A 131 -8.58 -3.48 -0.51
C LEU A 131 -8.22 -4.95 -0.83
N VAL A 132 -8.46 -5.51 -2.03
CA VAL A 132 -8.38 -6.97 -2.21
C VAL A 132 -6.98 -7.53 -1.89
N PHE A 133 -5.92 -6.93 -2.43
CA PHE A 133 -4.54 -7.25 -2.07
C PHE A 133 -4.28 -7.01 -0.58
N SER A 134 -4.53 -5.79 -0.08
CA SER A 134 -4.25 -5.44 1.31
C SER A 134 -5.06 -6.26 2.30
N TYR A 135 -6.25 -6.74 1.95
CA TYR A 135 -7.06 -7.63 2.76
C TYR A 135 -6.32 -8.95 2.99
N PHE A 136 -5.81 -9.59 1.93
CA PHE A 136 -5.02 -10.81 2.10
C PHE A 136 -3.71 -10.56 2.83
N LEU A 137 -3.03 -9.46 2.51
CA LEU A 137 -1.77 -9.07 3.15
C LEU A 137 -1.98 -8.86 4.66
N LEU A 138 -2.88 -7.96 5.06
CA LEU A 138 -3.13 -7.58 6.45
C LEU A 138 -3.68 -8.76 7.28
N ASN A 139 -4.58 -9.57 6.70
CA ASN A 139 -5.05 -10.79 7.38
C ASN A 139 -3.89 -11.73 7.63
N LYS A 140 -2.99 -11.90 6.66
CA LYS A 140 -1.84 -12.79 6.87
C LYS A 140 -0.86 -12.21 7.89
N LEU A 141 -0.59 -10.90 7.86
CA LEU A 141 0.20 -10.22 8.88
C LEU A 141 -0.39 -10.36 10.30
N SER A 142 -1.72 -10.49 10.43
CA SER A 142 -2.37 -10.74 11.72
C SER A 142 -2.01 -12.10 12.34
N GLU A 143 -1.50 -13.04 11.55
CA GLU A 143 -0.96 -14.32 12.00
C GLU A 143 0.50 -14.24 12.47
N ASN A 144 1.04 -13.02 12.64
CA ASN A 144 2.42 -12.76 13.07
C ASN A 144 3.48 -13.40 12.15
N VAL A 145 3.30 -13.23 10.84
CA VAL A 145 4.31 -13.59 9.83
C VAL A 145 5.05 -12.35 9.32
N SER A 146 6.19 -12.56 8.68
CA SER A 146 6.97 -11.48 8.07
C SER A 146 6.25 -10.86 6.87
N TYR A 147 6.61 -9.62 6.53
CA TYR A 147 6.05 -8.90 5.39
C TYR A 147 6.20 -9.68 4.08
N GLY A 148 7.36 -10.31 3.85
CA GLY A 148 7.60 -11.14 2.67
C GLY A 148 6.68 -12.36 2.61
N LYS A 149 6.44 -13.04 3.75
CA LYS A 149 5.52 -14.19 3.79
C LYS A 149 4.05 -13.77 3.60
N ALA A 150 3.67 -12.61 4.12
CA ALA A 150 2.35 -12.07 3.88
C ALA A 150 2.16 -11.66 2.42
N TRP A 151 3.19 -11.08 1.79
CA TRP A 151 3.18 -10.73 0.37
C TRP A 151 3.03 -11.97 -0.52
N GLU A 152 3.84 -13.01 -0.32
CA GLU A 152 3.75 -14.28 -1.07
C GLU A 152 2.34 -14.90 -0.97
N TYR A 153 1.73 -14.82 0.21
CA TYR A 153 0.38 -15.32 0.43
C TYR A 153 -0.66 -14.48 -0.32
N ALA A 154 -0.56 -13.15 -0.26
CA ALA A 154 -1.49 -12.26 -0.94
C ALA A 154 -1.40 -12.40 -2.47
N ASP A 155 -0.19 -12.50 -3.02
CA ASP A 155 0.05 -12.77 -4.44
C ASP A 155 -0.57 -14.11 -4.87
N GLU A 156 -0.32 -15.19 -4.11
CA GLU A 156 -0.91 -16.50 -4.38
C GLU A 156 -2.45 -16.46 -4.37
N LYS A 157 -3.06 -15.73 -3.44
CA LYS A 157 -4.51 -15.58 -3.34
C LYS A 157 -5.08 -14.80 -4.52
N LEU A 158 -4.48 -13.68 -4.89
CA LEU A 158 -4.89 -12.89 -6.05
C LEU A 158 -4.79 -13.70 -7.34
N ARG A 159 -3.74 -14.52 -7.48
CA ARG A 159 -3.55 -15.38 -8.66
C ARG A 159 -4.62 -16.43 -8.82
N LYS A 160 -5.00 -17.06 -7.70
CA LYS A 160 -6.00 -18.14 -7.67
C LYS A 160 -7.43 -17.62 -7.65
N MET A 161 -7.62 -16.34 -7.32
CA MET A 161 -8.94 -15.72 -7.27
C MET A 161 -9.54 -15.67 -8.66
N THR A 162 -10.63 -16.41 -8.83
CA THR A 162 -11.50 -16.19 -9.98
C THR A 162 -12.26 -14.89 -9.79
N ILE A 163 -12.64 -14.26 -10.90
CA ILE A 163 -13.41 -13.02 -10.85
C ILE A 163 -14.68 -13.14 -9.99
N TYR A 164 -15.26 -14.34 -9.85
CA TYR A 164 -16.46 -14.62 -9.06
C TYR A 164 -16.24 -14.65 -7.55
N GLU A 165 -15.00 -14.85 -7.10
CA GLU A 165 -14.61 -14.96 -5.69
C GLU A 165 -14.14 -13.62 -5.08
N MET A 166 -14.09 -12.56 -5.89
CA MET A 166 -13.87 -11.21 -5.38
C MET A 166 -14.98 -10.84 -4.39
N PRO A 167 -14.67 -10.22 -3.24
CA PRO A 167 -15.71 -9.63 -2.38
C PRO A 167 -16.56 -8.64 -3.20
N LEU A 168 -17.84 -8.48 -2.86
CA LEU A 168 -18.79 -7.73 -3.67
C LEU A 168 -19.61 -6.75 -2.84
N GLY A 169 -19.53 -5.47 -3.21
CA GLY A 169 -20.63 -4.52 -3.09
C GLY A 169 -21.72 -4.71 -4.17
N PRO A 170 -23.00 -4.39 -3.88
CA PRO A 170 -24.13 -4.62 -4.81
C PRO A 170 -24.07 -3.81 -6.11
N GLU A 171 -23.45 -2.62 -6.13
CA GLU A 171 -23.32 -1.77 -7.34
C GLU A 171 -22.40 -2.37 -8.43
N PHE A 172 -21.54 -3.34 -8.09
CA PHE A 172 -20.43 -3.73 -8.95
C PHE A 172 -20.68 -4.95 -9.83
N ARG A 173 -21.84 -5.61 -9.69
CA ARG A 173 -22.23 -6.77 -10.53
C ARG A 173 -22.36 -6.41 -12.02
N ILE A 174 -22.71 -5.16 -12.35
CA ILE A 174 -22.89 -4.69 -13.74
C ILE A 174 -21.54 -4.34 -14.36
N THR A 175 -20.72 -3.55 -13.68
CA THR A 175 -19.38 -3.12 -14.14
C THR A 175 -18.46 -4.31 -14.38
N LYS A 176 -18.49 -5.31 -13.50
CA LYS A 176 -17.77 -6.58 -13.65
C LYS A 176 -18.12 -7.33 -14.93
N LYS A 177 -19.41 -7.40 -15.30
CA LYS A 177 -19.83 -8.05 -16.56
C LYS A 177 -19.31 -7.31 -17.80
N VAL A 178 -19.24 -5.99 -17.74
CA VAL A 178 -18.74 -5.16 -18.85
C VAL A 178 -17.23 -5.32 -19.00
N LEU A 179 -16.46 -5.26 -17.91
CA LEU A 179 -15.00 -5.39 -17.93
C LEU A 179 -14.54 -6.78 -18.41
N ILE A 180 -15.22 -7.85 -17.97
CA ILE A 180 -15.00 -9.22 -18.49
C ILE A 180 -15.23 -9.27 -20.00
N LYS A 181 -16.35 -8.69 -20.47
CA LYS A 181 -16.71 -8.69 -21.89
C LYS A 181 -15.74 -7.88 -22.74
N LEU A 182 -15.03 -6.93 -22.14
CA LEU A 182 -13.98 -6.12 -22.77
C LEU A 182 -12.57 -6.73 -22.64
N GLY A 183 -12.41 -7.90 -22.01
CA GLY A 183 -11.11 -8.56 -21.86
C GLY A 183 -10.15 -7.84 -20.91
N ILE A 184 -10.65 -6.97 -20.02
CA ILE A 184 -9.83 -6.23 -19.07
C ILE A 184 -9.51 -7.15 -17.89
N SER A 185 -8.23 -7.51 -17.73
CA SER A 185 -7.75 -8.25 -16.57
C SER A 185 -7.90 -7.40 -15.31
N MET A 186 -8.77 -7.83 -14.39
CA MET A 186 -9.10 -7.10 -13.16
C MET A 186 -8.20 -7.49 -11.99
N ILE A 187 -7.06 -8.13 -12.26
CA ILE A 187 -6.22 -8.75 -11.23
C ILE A 187 -5.13 -7.76 -10.82
N GLN A 188 -5.08 -7.44 -9.53
CA GLN A 188 -3.97 -6.73 -8.89
C GLN A 188 -2.68 -7.54 -9.09
N HIS A 189 -1.62 -6.88 -9.56
CA HIS A 189 -0.29 -7.49 -9.73
C HIS A 189 0.62 -6.85 -8.69
N PRO A 190 0.62 -7.35 -7.45
CA PRO A 190 1.41 -6.74 -6.41
C PRO A 190 2.89 -6.80 -6.76
N GLN A 191 3.64 -5.80 -6.33
CA GLN A 191 5.09 -5.80 -6.44
C GLN A 191 5.72 -5.50 -5.09
N ILE A 192 6.94 -5.96 -4.89
CA ILE A 192 7.76 -5.68 -3.72
C ILE A 192 9.16 -5.25 -4.16
N ASP A 193 9.74 -4.29 -3.45
CA ASP A 193 11.13 -3.82 -3.60
C ASP A 193 11.71 -3.60 -2.21
N ASP A 194 12.85 -4.20 -1.90
CA ASP A 194 13.49 -4.01 -0.59
C ASP A 194 15.03 -4.09 -0.61
N ASN A 195 15.62 -4.10 -1.81
CA ASN A 195 17.06 -4.15 -2.04
C ASN A 195 17.67 -2.82 -2.52
N GLY A 196 16.85 -1.78 -2.73
CA GLY A 196 17.31 -0.45 -3.14
C GLY A 196 17.61 -0.28 -4.64
N ASP A 197 17.25 -1.22 -5.51
CA ASP A 197 17.59 -1.17 -6.93
C ASP A 197 16.57 -0.42 -7.81
N GLY A 198 15.43 -0.03 -7.21
CA GLY A 198 14.36 0.71 -7.87
C GLY A 198 13.48 -0.12 -8.80
N LYS A 199 13.53 -1.46 -8.71
CA LYS A 199 12.80 -2.38 -9.60
C LYS A 199 11.98 -3.39 -8.80
N GLY A 200 10.70 -3.06 -8.63
CA GLY A 200 9.77 -3.98 -7.97
C GLY A 200 9.58 -5.31 -8.69
N HIS A 201 9.67 -6.40 -7.93
CA HIS A 201 9.41 -7.76 -8.37
C HIS A 201 8.00 -8.24 -8.01
N GLY A 202 7.42 -9.03 -8.91
CA GLY A 202 6.04 -9.50 -8.87
C GLY A 202 5.49 -9.61 -10.28
N THR A 203 4.97 -10.77 -10.63
CA THR A 203 4.64 -11.17 -12.00
C THR A 203 3.16 -11.52 -12.16
N ILE A 204 2.82 -12.04 -13.33
CA ILE A 204 1.50 -12.62 -13.57
C ILE A 204 1.39 -14.08 -13.08
N PHE A 205 2.41 -14.61 -12.43
CA PHE A 205 2.41 -15.95 -11.84
C PHE A 205 2.35 -15.86 -10.32
N VAL A 206 2.41 -17.00 -9.63
CA VAL A 206 2.64 -17.00 -8.18
C VAL A 206 4.13 -16.91 -7.97
N ASP A 207 4.55 -15.89 -7.23
CA ASP A 207 5.95 -15.64 -6.96
C ASP A 207 6.36 -16.11 -5.56
N LYS A 208 7.66 -16.40 -5.42
CA LYS A 208 8.30 -16.75 -4.14
C LYS A 208 9.54 -15.90 -3.97
N LEU A 209 9.71 -15.35 -2.77
CA LEU A 209 10.80 -14.48 -2.42
C LEU A 209 11.99 -15.30 -1.86
N PRO A 210 13.23 -14.84 -2.03
CA PRO A 210 13.60 -13.61 -2.72
C PRO A 210 13.62 -13.76 -4.26
N ILE A 211 13.43 -12.66 -4.99
CA ILE A 211 13.55 -12.58 -6.46
C ILE A 211 14.54 -11.46 -6.79
N ASP A 212 15.70 -11.81 -7.33
CA ASP A 212 16.76 -10.85 -7.66
C ASP A 212 17.15 -9.91 -6.48
N GLY A 213 17.02 -10.40 -5.25
CA GLY A 213 17.30 -9.68 -4.00
C GLY A 213 16.07 -9.11 -3.31
N ASP A 214 14.99 -8.85 -4.06
CA ASP A 214 13.74 -8.38 -3.46
C ASP A 214 13.09 -9.45 -2.60
N GLY A 215 12.71 -9.06 -1.40
CA GLY A 215 12.15 -9.89 -0.35
C GLY A 215 13.17 -10.33 0.71
N ASP A 216 14.46 -10.07 0.53
CA ASP A 216 15.49 -10.49 1.49
C ASP A 216 15.34 -9.80 2.85
N LEU A 217 14.93 -8.53 2.85
CA LEU A 217 14.64 -7.77 4.06
C LEU A 217 13.22 -8.11 4.56
N ALA A 218 12.23 -8.09 3.68
CA ALA A 218 10.83 -8.31 3.99
C ALA A 218 10.55 -9.70 4.57
N LEU A 219 11.27 -10.74 4.16
CA LEU A 219 11.15 -12.09 4.74
C LEU A 219 11.59 -12.16 6.20
N LYS A 220 12.40 -11.21 6.66
CA LYS A 220 12.96 -11.13 8.02
C LYS A 220 12.30 -10.05 8.89
N THR A 221 11.56 -9.13 8.29
CA THR A 221 10.86 -8.04 9.00
C THR A 221 9.41 -8.41 9.31
N PHE A 222 9.00 -8.20 10.55
CA PHE A 222 7.64 -8.48 11.05
C PHE A 222 6.97 -7.16 11.46
N PRO A 223 5.62 -7.08 11.45
CA PRO A 223 4.91 -6.01 12.14
C PRO A 223 5.27 -6.05 13.62
N SER A 224 5.76 -4.94 14.17
CA SER A 224 6.24 -4.82 15.55
C SER A 224 5.68 -3.57 16.19
#